data_AF-A0A368U5F8-F1
#
_entry.id   AF-A0A368U5F8-F1
#
_cell.length_a   1.000
_cell.length_b   1.000
_cell.length_c   1.000
_cell.angle_alpha   90.00
_cell.angle_beta   90.00
_cell.angle_gamma   90.00
#
_symmetry.space_group_name_H-M   'P 1'
#
loop_
_entity.id
_entity.type
_entity.pdbx_description
1 polymer ?
#
loop_
_entity_poly.entity_id
_entity_poly.type
_entity_poly.pdbx_seq_one_letter_code
_entity_poly.pdbx_strand_id
1 'polypeptide(L)'
;MIRTDKWPLQTTLQQRQLMQDTRDEYRAFCRALSVVVLNNWATLQQAPSFSVAVERLIHPTKKNPSPRHHYFAQRFYKFPSYLRRAAIEFVKG
;
A
#
# COMPACT_ATOMS: atom_id res chain seq x y z
N MET A 1 -9.16 -16.40 -20.29
CA MET A 1 -8.67 -17.60 -19.59
C MET A 1 -7.33 -17.25 -18.94
N ILE A 2 -7.33 -17.11 -17.62
CA ILE A 2 -6.13 -16.82 -16.83
C ILE A 2 -5.40 -18.16 -16.62
N ARG A 3 -4.06 -18.15 -16.49
CA ARG A 3 -3.26 -19.39 -16.33
C ARG A 3 -3.78 -20.32 -15.22
N THR A 4 -4.37 -19.75 -14.17
CA THR A 4 -4.96 -20.44 -13.02
C THR A 4 -6.15 -21.34 -13.38
N ASP A 5 -6.83 -21.07 -14.50
CA ASP A 5 -8.00 -21.83 -14.94
C ASP A 5 -7.62 -23.21 -15.51
N LYS A 6 -6.36 -23.37 -15.95
CA LYS A 6 -5.85 -24.63 -16.52
C LYS A 6 -5.12 -25.50 -15.50
N TRP A 7 -4.62 -24.91 -14.40
CA TRP A 7 -3.82 -25.61 -13.41
C TRP A 7 -4.25 -25.19 -12.01
N PRO A 8 -4.85 -26.09 -11.21
CA PRO A 8 -5.21 -25.75 -9.85
C PRO A 8 -3.95 -25.39 -9.06
N LEU A 9 -3.99 -24.25 -8.36
CA LEU A 9 -2.89 -23.83 -7.49
C LEU A 9 -2.77 -24.81 -6.32
N GLN A 10 -1.88 -25.78 -6.45
CA GLN A 10 -1.53 -26.69 -5.37
C GLN A 10 -0.76 -25.90 -4.31
N THR A 11 -1.44 -25.65 -3.20
CA THR A 11 -0.88 -24.91 -2.06
C THR A 11 -0.96 -25.74 -0.80
N THR A 12 0.07 -25.66 0.04
CA THR A 12 0.04 -26.20 1.41
C THR A 12 -0.83 -25.30 2.30
N LEU A 13 -1.22 -25.81 3.47
CA LEU A 13 -1.93 -25.01 4.47
C LEU A 13 -1.13 -23.75 4.87
N GLN A 14 0.18 -23.89 5.03
CA GLN A 14 1.09 -22.78 5.36
C GLN A 14 1.09 -21.71 4.26
N GLN A 15 1.18 -22.10 2.98
CA GLN A 15 1.15 -21.16 1.87
C GLN A 15 -0.18 -20.40 1.79
N ARG A 16 -1.30 -21.08 2.08
CA ARG A 16 -2.61 -20.42 2.18
C ARG A 16 -2.66 -19.40 3.30
N GLN A 17 -2.11 -19.73 4.47
CA GLN A 17 -2.04 -18.81 5.60
C GLN A 17 -1.21 -17.57 5.27
N LEU A 18 0.00 -17.75 4.72
CA LEU A 18 0.87 -16.63 4.33
C LEU A 18 0.21 -15.70 3.30
N MET A 19 -0.56 -16.25 2.37
CA MET A 19 -1.33 -15.46 1.40
C MET A 19 -2.45 -14.66 2.06
N GLN A 20 -3.17 -15.27 3.03
CA GLN A 20 -4.19 -14.58 3.81
C GLN A 20 -3.57 -13.45 4.64
N ASP A 21 -2.47 -13.72 5.35
CA ASP A 21 -1.77 -12.72 6.16
C ASP A 21 -1.31 -11.54 5.30
N THR A 22 -0.74 -11.82 4.12
CA THR A 22 -0.31 -10.78 3.16
C THR A 22 -1.49 -9.93 2.70
N ARG A 23 -2.62 -10.56 2.35
CA ARG A 23 -3.83 -9.87 1.91
C ARG A 23 -4.39 -8.99 3.02
N ASP A 24 -4.43 -9.49 4.25
CA ASP A 24 -5.02 -8.79 5.38
C ASP A 24 -4.14 -7.59 5.80
N GLU A 25 -2.82 -7.74 5.72
CA GLU A 25 -1.86 -6.66 5.93
C GLU A 25 -1.96 -5.59 4.83
N TYR A 26 -2.09 -5.99 3.56
CA TYR A 26 -2.34 -5.07 2.44
C TYR A 26 -3.65 -4.28 2.64
N ARG A 27 -4.73 -4.95 3.04
CA ARG A 27 -6.01 -4.30 3.34
C ARG A 27 -5.92 -3.34 4.52
N ALA A 28 -5.16 -3.69 5.56
CA ALA A 28 -4.89 -2.79 6.68
C ALA A 28 -4.13 -1.53 6.20
N PHE A 29 -3.13 -1.70 5.33
CA PHE A 29 -2.40 -0.59 4.72
C PHE A 29 -3.33 0.34 3.93
N CYS A 30 -4.17 -0.22 3.03
CA CYS A 30 -5.13 0.57 2.26
C CYS A 30 -6.09 1.36 3.15
N ARG A 31 -6.66 0.74 4.19
CA ARG A 31 -7.56 1.43 5.14
C ARG A 31 -6.88 2.63 5.81
N ALA A 32 -5.66 2.46 6.29
CA ALA A 32 -4.90 3.57 6.88
C ALA A 32 -4.61 4.66 5.84
N LEU A 33 -4.24 4.27 4.62
CA LEU A 33 -3.91 5.18 3.54
C LEU A 33 -5.12 6.00 3.07
N SER A 34 -6.31 5.41 3.03
CA SER A 34 -7.55 6.10 2.69
C SER A 34 -7.78 7.31 3.59
N VAL A 35 -7.53 7.17 4.90
CA VAL A 35 -7.66 8.29 5.85
C VAL A 35 -6.69 9.43 5.51
N VAL A 36 -5.42 9.11 5.21
CA VAL A 36 -4.44 10.13 4.82
C VAL A 36 -4.83 10.80 3.51
N VAL A 37 -5.24 10.03 2.50
CA VAL A 37 -5.61 10.57 1.19
C VAL A 37 -6.84 11.47 1.28
N LEU A 38 -7.90 11.03 1.95
CA LEU A 38 -9.12 11.81 2.11
C LEU A 38 -8.85 13.14 2.84
N ASN A 39 -8.06 13.10 3.92
CA ASN A 39 -7.71 14.29 4.70
C ASN A 39 -6.81 15.29 3.94
N ASN A 40 -6.14 14.86 2.87
CA ASN A 40 -5.24 15.72 2.08
C ASN A 40 -5.72 15.86 0.61
N TRP A 41 -6.94 15.44 0.29
CA TRP A 41 -7.43 15.32 -1.09
C TRP A 41 -7.26 16.61 -1.90
N ALA A 42 -7.65 17.74 -1.30
CA ALA A 42 -7.60 19.05 -1.95
C ALA A 42 -6.20 19.41 -2.48
N THR A 43 -5.14 19.06 -1.74
CA THR A 43 -3.75 19.28 -2.14
C THR A 43 -3.24 18.16 -3.06
N LEU A 44 -3.59 16.92 -2.78
CA LEU A 44 -3.12 15.76 -3.53
C LEU A 44 -3.62 15.74 -4.98
N GLN A 45 -4.87 16.15 -5.22
CA GLN A 45 -5.45 16.18 -6.57
C GLN A 45 -4.76 17.18 -7.51
N GLN A 46 -4.14 18.23 -6.95
CA GLN A 46 -3.44 19.27 -7.71
C GLN A 46 -1.96 18.92 -7.92
N ALA A 47 -1.45 17.87 -7.29
CA ALA A 47 -0.05 17.51 -7.38
C ALA A 47 0.31 16.98 -8.78
N PRO A 48 1.48 17.34 -9.34
CA PRO A 48 1.93 16.82 -10.63
C PRO A 48 2.02 15.29 -10.69
N SER A 49 2.25 14.65 -9.54
CA SER A 49 2.19 13.20 -9.38
C SER A 49 1.55 12.86 -8.04
N PHE A 50 0.33 12.36 -8.09
CA PHE A 50 -0.42 11.91 -6.92
C PHE A 50 0.37 10.87 -6.12
N SER A 51 0.92 9.86 -6.80
CA SER A 51 1.69 8.78 -6.16
C SER A 51 2.92 9.31 -5.40
N VAL A 52 3.71 10.19 -6.02
CA VAL A 52 4.89 10.79 -5.36
C VAL A 52 4.47 11.68 -4.19
N ALA A 53 3.39 12.43 -4.33
CA ALA A 53 2.88 13.29 -3.26
C ALA A 53 2.42 12.48 -2.04
N VAL A 54 1.68 11.39 -2.26
CA VAL A 54 1.27 10.48 -1.18
C VAL A 54 2.48 9.79 -0.56
N GLU A 55 3.43 9.28 -1.34
CA GLU A 55 4.63 8.63 -0.79
C GLU A 55 5.43 9.55 0.13
N ARG A 56 5.53 10.85 -0.20
CA ARG A 56 6.20 11.85 0.67
C ARG A 56 5.50 12.02 2.02
N LEU A 57 4.19 11.84 2.10
CA LEU A 57 3.44 11.96 3.35
C LEU A 57 3.67 10.79 4.31
N ILE A 58 3.97 9.59 3.80
CA ILE A 58 3.94 8.36 4.59
C ILE A 58 5.26 7.57 4.63
N HIS A 59 6.15 7.74 3.65
CA HIS A 59 7.31 6.85 3.47
C HIS A 59 8.63 7.58 3.73
N PRO A 60 9.40 7.15 4.74
CA PRO A 60 10.71 7.74 5.02
C PRO A 60 11.73 7.30 3.97
N THR A 61 12.53 8.24 3.49
CA THR A 61 13.67 7.99 2.59
C THR A 61 14.82 8.92 2.95
N LYS A 62 16.00 8.72 2.35
CA LYS A 62 17.14 9.64 2.55
C LYS A 62 16.81 11.11 2.22
N LYS A 63 15.92 11.35 1.24
CA LYS A 63 15.47 12.69 0.82
C LYS A 63 14.16 13.13 1.51
N ASN A 64 13.56 12.27 2.32
CA ASN A 64 12.34 12.52 3.09
C ASN A 64 12.48 11.85 4.47
N PRO A 65 13.40 12.32 5.33
CA PRO A 65 13.77 11.60 6.55
C PRO A 65 12.65 11.59 7.61
N SER A 66 11.75 12.57 7.57
CA SER A 66 10.68 12.76 8.57
C SER A 66 9.32 12.99 7.89
N PRO A 67 8.70 11.94 7.31
CA PRO A 67 7.37 12.07 6.70
C PRO A 67 6.32 12.46 7.75
N ARG A 68 5.30 13.21 7.34
CA ARG A 68 4.24 13.70 8.25
C ARG A 68 3.54 12.58 9.02
N HIS A 69 3.39 11.39 8.42
CA HIS A 69 2.74 10.24 9.04
C HIS A 69 3.73 9.11 9.37
N HIS A 70 4.47 9.26 10.48
CA HIS A 70 5.40 8.25 10.99
C HIS A 70 4.75 6.88 11.28
N TYR A 71 3.43 6.87 11.54
CA TYR A 71 2.63 5.67 11.78
C TYR A 71 2.89 4.56 10.75
N PHE A 72 3.03 4.90 9.46
CA PHE A 72 3.22 3.90 8.42
C PHE A 72 4.56 3.18 8.51
N ALA A 73 5.64 3.92 8.82
CA ALA A 73 6.96 3.33 8.99
C ALA A 73 7.06 2.41 10.21
N GLN A 74 6.23 2.67 11.24
CA GLN A 74 6.17 1.90 12.47
C GLN A 74 5.25 0.67 12.34
N ARG A 75 3.99 0.85 11.90
CA ARG A 75 3.01 -0.25 11.78
C ARG A 75 3.28 -1.17 10.59
N PHE A 76 3.74 -0.62 9.47
CA PHE A 76 3.98 -1.34 8.21
C PHE A 76 5.48 -1.32 7.88
N TYR A 77 6.30 -1.74 8.85
CA TYR A 77 7.74 -1.73 8.70
C TYR A 77 8.18 -2.49 7.44
N LYS A 78 9.01 -1.85 6.61
CA LYS A 78 9.49 -2.38 5.31
C LYS A 78 8.37 -2.80 4.33
N PHE A 79 7.22 -2.12 4.34
CA PHE A 79 6.16 -2.40 3.37
C PHE A 79 6.67 -2.32 1.90
N PRO A 80 6.45 -3.36 1.07
CA PRO A 80 6.98 -3.41 -0.29
C PRO A 80 6.54 -2.23 -1.15
N SER A 81 7.46 -1.67 -1.93
CA SER A 81 7.19 -0.47 -2.75
C SER A 81 6.11 -0.69 -3.81
N TYR A 82 6.08 -1.87 -4.45
CA TYR A 82 5.07 -2.20 -5.45
C TYR A 82 3.67 -2.32 -4.84
N LEU A 83 3.54 -2.96 -3.67
CA LEU A 83 2.27 -3.00 -2.94
C LEU A 83 1.85 -1.61 -2.48
N ARG A 84 2.80 -0.78 -2.05
CA ARG A 84 2.50 0.61 -1.65
C ARG A 84 1.91 1.41 -2.80
N ARG A 85 2.50 1.31 -4.00
CA ARG A 85 2.01 1.98 -5.20
C ARG A 85 0.65 1.45 -5.63
N ALA A 86 0.45 0.13 -5.59
CA ALA A 86 -0.85 -0.48 -5.83
C ALA A 86 -1.92 0.02 -4.84
N ALA A 87 -1.56 0.15 -3.56
CA ALA A 87 -2.46 0.70 -2.55
C ALA A 87 -2.78 2.18 -2.81
N ILE A 88 -1.80 2.99 -3.23
CA ILE A 88 -2.01 4.40 -3.58
C ILE A 88 -2.99 4.54 -4.75
N GLU A 89 -2.80 3.76 -5.81
CA GLU A 89 -3.75 3.76 -6.95
C GLU A 89 -5.12 3.25 -6.50
N PHE A 90 -5.19 2.19 -5.68
CA PHE A 90 -6.46 1.67 -5.16
C PHE A 90 -7.26 2.71 -4.35
N VAL A 91 -6.61 3.50 -3.50
CA VAL A 91 -7.33 4.48 -2.65
C VAL A 91 -7.61 5.81 -3.36
N LYS A 92 -7.01 6.05 -4.52
CA LYS A 92 -7.23 7.27 -5.31
C LYS A 92 -8.65 7.30 -5.91
N GLY A 93 -9.25 6.13 -6.13
CA GLY A 93 -10.50 5.95 -6.89
C GLY A 93 -10.21 5.68 -8.36
#